data_AF-A0A8J6MWA2-F1
#
_entry.id   AF-A0A8J6MWA2-F1
#
_cell.length_a   1.000
_cell.length_b   1.000
_cell.length_c   1.000
_cell.angle_alpha   90.00
_cell.angle_beta   90.00
_cell.angle_gamma   90.00
#
_symmetry.space_group_name_H-M   'P 1'
#
loop_
_entity.id
_entity.type
_entity.pdbx_description
1 polymer ?
#
loop_
_entity_poly.entity_id
_entity_poly.type
_entity_poly.pdbx_seq_one_letter_code
_entity_poly.pdbx_strand_id
1 'polypeptide(L)'
;MELLELGEKWLEPFDVTDPFSNLQLEGYLSLKPDYRYGALALLKVGGKEAPQRILATPKLHYPFDRNGAFHFPSVKQIDIYEKIDGTNILVYQFKDAQDNSHVTYKLRLHPVLRNGKWGNFLDMWNEMLKRYPRIPELPVLNGCSLSFELFGSRNAHLMLYDTPLDGALL
;
A
#
# COMPACT_ATOMS: atom_id res chain seq x y z
N MET A 1 16.21 7.88 6.86
CA MET A 1 16.33 9.28 6.42
C MET A 1 16.95 9.37 5.03
N GLU A 2 18.17 8.84 4.82
CA GLU A 2 18.79 8.68 3.49
C GLU A 2 18.02 7.73 2.56
N LEU A 3 17.51 6.59 3.06
CA LEU A 3 16.79 5.62 2.22
C LEU A 3 15.64 6.23 1.40
N LEU A 4 14.92 7.20 1.98
CA LEU A 4 13.82 7.91 1.31
C LEU A 4 14.19 9.33 0.84
N GLU A 5 15.38 9.81 1.20
CA GLU A 5 15.86 11.18 0.92
C GLU A 5 14.88 12.25 1.45
N LEU A 6 14.45 12.08 2.70
CA LEU A 6 13.45 12.92 3.36
C LEU A 6 13.96 13.45 4.69
N GLY A 7 13.69 14.72 4.97
CA GLY A 7 13.89 15.29 6.30
C GLY A 7 12.89 14.72 7.32
N GLU A 8 13.30 14.68 8.59
CA GLU A 8 12.58 14.02 9.70
C GLU A 8 11.13 14.44 9.86
N LYS A 9 10.79 15.71 9.57
CA LYS A 9 9.41 16.21 9.64
C LYS A 9 8.40 15.45 8.77
N TRP A 10 8.88 14.69 7.78
CA TRP A 10 8.05 13.88 6.89
C TRP A 10 8.08 12.40 7.23
N LEU A 11 8.76 12.00 8.30
CA LEU A 11 8.98 10.61 8.67
C LEU A 11 8.25 10.31 9.98
N GLU A 12 7.38 9.31 9.94
CA GLU A 12 6.72 8.75 11.11
C GLU A 12 7.42 7.44 11.48
N PRO A 13 8.05 7.33 12.66
CA PRO A 13 8.67 6.08 13.08
C PRO A 13 7.59 5.01 13.33
N PHE A 14 7.92 3.76 13.05
CA PHE A 14 7.06 2.64 13.38
C PHE A 14 7.86 1.47 13.95
N ASP A 15 7.19 0.71 14.80
CA ASP A 15 7.61 -0.60 15.32
C ASP A 15 6.33 -1.44 15.43
N VAL A 16 6.21 -2.47 14.60
CA VAL A 16 4.98 -3.26 14.46
C VAL A 16 5.31 -4.74 14.24
N THR A 17 4.44 -5.63 14.71
CA THR A 17 4.46 -7.03 14.28
C THR A 17 3.60 -7.19 13.04
N ASP A 18 4.18 -7.72 11.96
CA ASP A 18 3.47 -8.02 10.73
C ASP A 18 2.56 -9.25 10.92
N PRO A 19 1.23 -9.14 10.71
CA PRO A 19 0.32 -10.26 10.94
C PRO A 19 0.45 -11.41 9.93
N PHE A 20 1.21 -11.24 8.84
CA PHE A 20 1.38 -12.27 7.80
C PHE A 20 2.67 -13.07 7.96
N SER A 21 3.78 -12.40 8.26
CA SER A 21 5.07 -13.06 8.54
C SER A 21 5.32 -13.35 10.03
N ASN A 22 4.58 -12.71 10.94
CA ASN A 22 4.84 -12.67 12.39
C ASN A 22 6.20 -12.04 12.77
N LEU A 23 6.87 -11.36 11.84
CA LEU A 23 8.12 -10.66 12.10
C LEU A 23 7.86 -9.25 12.62
N GLN A 24 8.71 -8.81 13.54
CA GLN A 24 8.75 -7.40 13.96
C GLN A 24 9.42 -6.57 12.86
N LEU A 25 8.79 -5.47 12.46
CA LEU A 25 9.26 -4.53 11.46
C LEU A 25 9.45 -3.17 12.13
N GLU A 26 10.66 -2.61 11.99
CA GLU A 26 11.01 -1.28 12.54
C GLU A 26 11.51 -0.37 11.42
N GLY A 27 11.07 0.89 11.42
CA GLY A 27 11.51 1.83 10.40
C GLY A 27 10.76 3.16 10.42
N TYR A 28 10.65 3.78 9.24
CA TYR A 28 9.93 5.04 9.06
C TYR A 28 8.95 4.98 7.88
N LEU A 29 7.77 5.55 8.08
CA LEU A 29 6.75 5.78 7.07
C LEU A 29 6.80 7.22 6.57
N SER A 30 6.72 7.42 5.26
CA SER A 30 6.73 8.74 4.64
C SER A 30 5.34 9.38 4.63
N LEU A 31 5.25 10.57 5.21
CA LEU A 31 4.08 11.46 5.16
C LEU A 31 4.20 12.54 4.07
N LYS A 32 5.30 12.56 3.30
CA LYS A 32 5.49 13.57 2.25
C LYS A 32 4.47 13.35 1.13
N PRO A 33 3.63 14.36 0.79
CA PRO A 33 2.57 14.20 -0.21
C PRO A 33 3.10 14.32 -1.65
N ASP A 34 4.11 13.54 -1.99
CA ASP A 34 4.67 13.40 -3.34
C ASP A 34 4.68 11.92 -3.77
N TYR A 35 5.54 11.55 -4.71
CA TYR A 35 5.68 10.17 -5.16
C TYR A 35 6.13 9.18 -4.07
N ARG A 36 6.62 9.67 -2.92
CA ARG A 36 7.03 8.87 -1.76
C ARG A 36 5.93 8.76 -0.70
N TYR A 37 4.72 9.26 -0.96
CA TYR A 37 3.67 9.25 0.05
C TYR A 37 3.27 7.82 0.44
N GLY A 38 3.44 7.47 1.72
CA GLY A 38 3.22 6.11 2.23
C GLY A 38 4.34 5.11 1.94
N ALA A 39 5.48 5.56 1.39
CA ALA A 39 6.67 4.72 1.25
C ALA A 39 7.28 4.40 2.63
N LEU A 40 8.02 3.29 2.73
CA LEU A 40 8.69 2.85 3.96
C LEU A 40 10.22 2.86 3.78
N ALA A 41 10.91 3.33 4.81
CA ALA A 41 12.30 2.98 5.08
C ALA A 41 12.29 1.91 6.16
N LEU A 42 12.36 0.63 5.78
CA LEU A 42 12.44 -0.48 6.72
C LEU A 42 13.91 -0.64 7.13
N LEU A 43 14.18 -0.62 8.43
CA LEU A 43 15.53 -0.65 8.98
C LEU A 43 15.86 -2.01 9.59
N LYS A 44 14.90 -2.58 10.34
CA LYS A 44 15.06 -3.89 10.96
C LYS A 44 13.89 -4.81 10.69
N VAL A 45 14.21 -6.09 10.64
CA VAL A 45 13.28 -7.21 10.49
C VAL A 45 13.65 -8.27 11.52
N GLY A 46 12.70 -8.63 12.38
CA GLY A 46 12.93 -9.59 13.48
C GLY A 46 14.06 -9.15 14.42
N GLY A 47 14.18 -7.85 14.68
CA GLY A 47 15.22 -7.28 15.55
C GLY A 47 16.63 -7.21 14.93
N LYS A 48 16.81 -7.63 13.67
CA LYS A 48 18.10 -7.57 12.95
C LYS A 48 18.07 -6.50 11.86
N GLU A 49 19.21 -5.84 11.64
CA GLU A 49 19.38 -4.85 10.56
C GLU A 49 19.13 -5.50 9.18
N ALA A 50 18.21 -4.90 8.42
CA ALA A 50 17.84 -5.28 7.07
C ALA A 50 17.33 -4.04 6.29
N PRO A 51 18.19 -3.01 6.09
CA PRO A 51 17.78 -1.72 5.55
C PRO A 51 17.32 -1.83 4.11
N GLN A 52 16.10 -1.36 3.83
CA GLN A 52 15.51 -1.39 2.50
C GLN A 52 14.44 -0.31 2.32
N ARG A 53 14.23 0.09 1.06
CA ARG A 53 13.19 1.04 0.67
C ARG A 53 12.02 0.30 0.02
N ILE A 54 10.82 0.54 0.53
CA ILE A 54 9.58 0.07 -0.08
C ILE A 54 8.83 1.29 -0.62
N LEU A 55 8.70 1.41 -1.94
CA LEU A 55 7.84 2.42 -2.56
C LEU A 55 6.38 1.96 -2.51
N ALA A 56 5.47 2.93 -2.42
CA ALA A 56 4.04 2.70 -2.36
C ALA A 56 3.32 3.44 -3.50
N THR A 57 2.03 3.16 -3.65
CA THR A 57 1.18 3.88 -4.61
C THR A 57 1.20 5.37 -4.31
N PRO A 58 1.72 6.21 -5.24
CA PRO A 58 1.95 7.61 -4.99
C PRO A 58 0.64 8.37 -4.81
N LYS A 59 0.74 9.60 -4.28
CA LYS A 59 -0.41 10.51 -4.29
C LYS A 59 -0.71 10.91 -5.74
N LEU A 60 -1.86 10.46 -6.26
CA LEU A 60 -2.36 10.91 -7.55
C LEU A 60 -2.97 12.31 -7.40
N HIS A 61 -2.55 13.24 -8.25
CA HIS A 61 -3.11 14.58 -8.30
C HIS A 61 -4.34 14.58 -9.20
N TYR A 62 -5.43 15.15 -8.69
CA TYR A 62 -6.61 15.37 -9.51
C TYR A 62 -6.33 16.47 -10.53
N PRO A 63 -6.73 16.29 -11.81
CA PRO A 63 -6.53 17.29 -12.84
C PRO A 63 -7.63 18.36 -12.79
N PHE A 64 -8.21 18.64 -11.62
CA PHE A 64 -9.26 19.66 -11.48
C PHE A 64 -9.07 20.53 -10.24
N ASP A 65 -9.49 21.78 -10.34
CA ASP A 65 -9.48 22.74 -9.24
C ASP A 65 -10.74 22.63 -8.36
N ARG A 66 -10.83 23.48 -7.33
CA ARG A 66 -12.00 23.50 -6.42
C ARG A 66 -13.29 23.97 -7.09
N ASN A 67 -13.21 24.62 -8.23
CA ASN A 67 -14.35 25.07 -9.02
C ASN A 67 -14.80 24.02 -10.05
N GLY A 68 -14.09 22.87 -10.13
CA GLY A 68 -14.34 21.81 -11.09
C GLY A 68 -13.73 22.08 -12.48
N ALA A 69 -12.85 23.08 -12.61
CA ALA A 69 -12.16 23.34 -13.87
C ALA A 69 -11.06 22.28 -14.08
N PHE A 70 -11.13 21.57 -15.21
CA PHE A 70 -10.15 20.55 -15.57
C PHE A 70 -8.92 21.15 -16.25
N HIS A 71 -7.74 20.74 -15.80
CA HIS A 71 -6.44 21.12 -16.31
C HIS A 71 -5.56 19.86 -16.47
N PHE A 72 -5.50 19.34 -17.69
CA PHE A 72 -4.60 18.24 -18.03
C PHE A 72 -3.24 18.81 -18.48
N PRO A 73 -2.11 18.21 -18.07
CA PRO A 73 -0.81 18.58 -18.61
C PRO A 73 -0.72 18.22 -20.10
N SER A 74 0.19 18.86 -20.83
CA SER A 74 0.48 18.46 -22.22
C SER A 74 1.08 17.05 -22.23
N VAL A 75 0.49 16.15 -23.01
CA VAL A 75 0.82 14.72 -23.05
C VAL A 75 0.81 14.21 -24.48
N LYS A 76 1.63 13.19 -24.75
CA LYS A 76 1.68 12.52 -26.05
C LYS A 76 0.58 11.48 -26.22
N GLN A 77 0.17 10.86 -25.11
CA GLN A 77 -0.85 9.81 -25.04
C GLN A 77 -1.52 9.87 -23.66
N ILE A 78 -2.80 9.52 -23.62
CA ILE A 78 -3.58 9.34 -22.39
C ILE A 78 -4.18 7.95 -22.42
N ASP A 79 -3.89 7.18 -21.38
CA ASP A 79 -4.58 5.93 -21.11
C ASP A 79 -5.63 6.19 -20.02
N ILE A 80 -6.85 5.70 -20.25
CA ILE A 80 -8.00 5.92 -19.36
C ILE A 80 -8.38 4.59 -18.74
N TYR A 81 -8.46 4.58 -17.41
CA TYR A 81 -8.84 3.42 -16.62
C TYR A 81 -10.06 3.77 -15.76
N GLU A 82 -10.88 2.76 -15.49
CA GLU A 82 -11.93 2.90 -14.49
C GLU A 82 -11.30 3.12 -13.11
N LYS A 83 -11.76 4.16 -12.41
CA LYS A 83 -11.37 4.38 -11.02
C LYS A 83 -12.35 3.66 -10.12
N ILE A 84 -11.96 2.48 -9.64
CA ILE A 84 -12.68 1.76 -8.59
C ILE A 84 -12.64 2.59 -7.29
N ASP A 85 -13.76 2.62 -6.58
CA ASP A 85 -13.92 3.35 -5.33
C ASP A 85 -13.83 2.39 -4.15
N GLY A 86 -12.63 2.29 -3.57
CA GLY A 86 -12.39 1.39 -2.47
C GLY A 86 -11.20 1.82 -1.63
N THR A 87 -10.49 0.83 -1.14
CA THR A 87 -9.29 1.03 -0.34
C THR A 87 -8.10 0.37 -0.99
N ASN A 88 -7.08 1.19 -1.23
CA ASN A 88 -5.83 0.73 -1.76
C ASN A 88 -5.09 -0.18 -0.77
N ILE A 89 -4.83 -1.41 -1.18
CA ILE A 89 -3.97 -2.39 -0.51
C ILE A 89 -2.71 -2.54 -1.36
N LEU A 90 -1.57 -2.10 -0.82
CA LEU A 90 -0.27 -2.37 -1.43
C LEU A 90 0.22 -3.74 -0.96
N VAL A 91 0.45 -4.64 -1.90
CA VAL A 91 1.16 -5.91 -1.69
C VAL A 91 2.62 -5.66 -1.99
N TYR A 92 3.51 -5.95 -1.04
CA TYR A 92 4.94 -5.76 -1.23
C TYR A 92 5.75 -6.89 -0.63
N GLN A 93 6.96 -7.07 -1.16
CA GLN A 93 7.95 -7.97 -0.60
C GLN A 93 8.99 -7.21 0.21
N PHE A 94 9.50 -7.84 1.26
CA PHE A 94 10.66 -7.37 2.00
C PHE A 94 11.58 -8.55 2.32
N LYS A 95 12.84 -8.26 2.62
CA LYS A 95 13.83 -9.26 3.00
C LYS A 95 14.23 -9.16 4.45
N ASP A 96 14.49 -10.29 5.09
CA ASP A 96 15.15 -10.32 6.40
C ASP A 96 16.69 -10.28 6.27
N ALA A 97 17.38 -10.26 7.41
CA ALA A 97 18.85 -10.24 7.46
C ALA A 97 19.51 -11.55 6.97
N GLN A 98 18.73 -12.58 6.64
CA GLN A 98 19.19 -13.85 6.05
C GLN A 98 18.86 -13.91 4.55
N ASP A 99 18.40 -12.79 3.96
CA ASP A 99 17.95 -12.67 2.57
C ASP A 99 16.69 -13.50 2.24
N ASN A 100 15.95 -13.98 3.25
CA ASN A 100 14.66 -14.62 2.98
C ASN A 100 13.62 -13.56 2.60
N SER A 101 12.87 -13.82 1.53
CA SER A 101 11.79 -12.97 1.08
C SER A 101 10.48 -13.26 1.81
N HIS A 102 9.81 -12.19 2.23
CA HIS A 102 8.51 -12.22 2.88
C HIS A 102 7.54 -11.32 2.12
N VAL A 103 6.27 -11.69 2.07
CA VAL A 103 5.21 -10.89 1.43
C VAL A 103 4.25 -10.41 2.51
N THR A 104 3.95 -9.11 2.47
CA THR A 104 2.94 -8.51 3.34
C THR A 104 2.16 -7.43 2.59
N TYR A 105 1.23 -6.80 3.30
CA TYR A 105 0.22 -5.93 2.76
C TYR A 105 0.09 -4.70 3.63
N LYS A 106 -0.23 -3.55 3.03
CA LYS A 106 -0.41 -2.32 3.78
C LYS A 106 -1.44 -1.38 3.20
N LEU A 107 -2.01 -0.57 4.09
CA LEU A 107 -2.69 0.67 3.72
C LEU A 107 -1.66 1.75 3.44
N ARG A 108 -2.06 2.83 2.77
CA ARG A 108 -1.14 3.91 2.41
C ARG A 108 -0.32 4.44 3.60
N LEU A 109 -0.98 4.75 4.72
CA LEU A 109 -0.35 5.37 5.90
C LEU A 109 -0.19 4.43 7.10
N HIS A 110 -0.13 3.12 6.86
CA HIS A 110 0.21 2.15 7.89
C HIS A 110 1.27 1.20 7.35
N PRO A 111 2.30 0.82 8.12
CA PRO A 111 3.37 -0.03 7.61
C PRO A 111 2.90 -1.44 7.24
N VAL A 112 1.89 -1.95 7.95
CA VAL A 112 1.26 -3.25 7.72
C VAL A 112 -0.26 -3.13 7.81
N LEU A 113 -0.97 -4.13 7.28
CA LEU A 113 -2.42 -4.21 7.34
C LEU A 113 -2.88 -4.50 8.77
N ARG A 114 -4.00 -3.89 9.17
CA ARG A 114 -4.58 -4.06 10.49
C ARG A 114 -6.08 -3.79 10.47
N ASN A 115 -6.79 -4.33 11.46
CA ASN A 115 -8.13 -3.86 11.78
C ASN A 115 -8.03 -2.58 12.62
N GLY A 116 -8.99 -1.67 12.47
CA GLY A 116 -9.01 -0.44 13.23
C GLY A 116 -10.35 0.28 13.13
N LYS A 117 -10.40 1.49 13.69
CA LYS A 117 -11.64 2.29 13.77
C LYS A 117 -12.31 2.58 12.42
N TRP A 118 -11.55 2.53 11.33
CA TRP A 118 -12.01 2.87 9.98
C TRP A 118 -12.39 1.65 9.14
N GLY A 119 -12.20 0.44 9.66
CA GLY A 119 -12.49 -0.79 8.93
C GLY A 119 -11.66 -1.98 9.38
N ASN A 120 -12.22 -3.17 9.15
CA ASN A 120 -11.57 -4.44 9.43
C ASN A 120 -10.76 -4.92 8.21
N PHE A 121 -9.80 -4.10 7.78
CA PHE A 121 -9.09 -4.34 6.52
C PHE A 121 -8.25 -5.62 6.54
N LEU A 122 -7.71 -6.02 7.69
CA LEU A 122 -7.00 -7.29 7.82
C LEU A 122 -7.94 -8.47 7.58
N ASP A 123 -9.13 -8.46 8.18
CA ASP A 123 -10.10 -9.54 8.00
C ASP A 123 -10.65 -9.60 6.58
N MET A 124 -10.98 -8.43 6.02
CA MET A 124 -11.45 -8.32 4.63
C MET A 124 -10.39 -8.80 3.64
N TRP A 125 -9.12 -8.45 3.85
CA TRP A 125 -8.05 -8.91 2.98
C TRP A 125 -7.74 -10.40 3.14
N ASN A 126 -7.82 -10.94 4.36
CA ASN A 126 -7.74 -12.39 4.58
C ASN A 126 -8.83 -13.15 3.81
N GLU A 127 -10.02 -12.59 3.65
CA GLU A 127 -11.04 -13.15 2.76
C GLU A 127 -10.62 -13.13 1.30
N MET A 128 -9.98 -12.04 0.83
CA MET A 128 -9.45 -11.95 -0.52
C MET A 128 -8.33 -12.94 -0.77
N LEU A 129 -7.43 -13.16 0.20
CA LEU A 129 -6.36 -14.16 0.08
C LEU A 129 -6.92 -15.59 0.03
N LYS A 130 -8.02 -15.88 0.74
CA LYS A 130 -8.71 -17.17 0.63
C LYS A 130 -9.37 -17.34 -0.74
N ARG A 131 -9.96 -16.27 -1.29
CA ARG A 131 -10.62 -16.29 -2.60
C ARG A 131 -9.62 -16.36 -3.76
N TYR A 132 -8.50 -15.65 -3.62
CA TYR A 132 -7.44 -15.51 -4.63
C TYR A 132 -6.09 -15.92 -4.03
N PRO A 133 -5.85 -17.22 -3.85
CA PRO A 133 -4.66 -17.73 -3.13
C PRO A 133 -3.34 -17.46 -3.84
N ARG A 134 -3.36 -17.00 -5.10
CA ARG A 134 -2.17 -16.66 -5.87
C ARG A 134 -1.67 -15.23 -5.68
N ILE A 135 -2.43 -14.36 -5.02
CA ILE A 135 -2.00 -12.98 -4.72
C ILE A 135 -0.59 -12.90 -4.10
N PRO A 136 -0.24 -13.75 -3.10
CA PRO A 136 1.10 -13.72 -2.50
C PRO A 136 2.24 -14.03 -3.48
N GLU A 137 1.99 -14.76 -4.57
CA GLU A 137 3.00 -15.12 -5.57
C GLU A 137 3.32 -13.94 -6.49
N LEU A 138 2.35 -13.05 -6.73
CA LEU A 138 2.45 -11.99 -7.74
C LEU A 138 3.61 -11.01 -7.52
N PRO A 139 3.89 -10.46 -6.31
CA PRO A 139 5.02 -9.54 -6.14
C PRO A 139 6.37 -10.23 -6.41
N VAL A 140 6.47 -11.52 -6.10
CA VAL A 140 7.68 -12.32 -6.34
C VAL A 140 7.88 -12.56 -7.84
N LEU A 141 6.81 -12.98 -8.54
CA LEU A 141 6.84 -13.25 -9.98
C LEU A 141 7.18 -12.01 -10.80
N ASN A 142 6.71 -10.84 -10.37
CA ASN A 142 6.89 -9.58 -11.10
C ASN A 142 8.09 -8.76 -10.60
N GLY A 143 8.69 -9.13 -9.46
CA GLY A 143 9.79 -8.37 -8.86
C GLY A 143 9.42 -6.95 -8.44
N CYS A 144 8.14 -6.69 -8.15
CA CYS A 144 7.65 -5.35 -7.81
C CYS A 144 6.50 -5.40 -6.79
N SER A 145 6.26 -4.27 -6.13
CA SER A 145 5.04 -4.09 -5.34
C SER A 145 3.83 -3.94 -6.26
N LEU A 146 2.69 -4.47 -5.84
CA LEU A 146 1.44 -4.43 -6.61
C LEU A 146 0.36 -3.74 -5.80
N SER A 147 -0.50 -3.00 -6.48
CA SER A 147 -1.54 -2.22 -5.84
C SER A 147 -2.90 -2.80 -6.18
N PHE A 148 -3.68 -3.13 -5.16
CA PHE A 148 -5.04 -3.63 -5.32
C PHE A 148 -6.02 -2.61 -4.76
N GLU A 149 -7.17 -2.49 -5.39
CA GLU A 149 -8.32 -1.82 -4.79
C GLU A 149 -9.22 -2.89 -4.14
N LEU A 150 -9.38 -2.83 -2.83
CA LEU A 150 -10.37 -3.60 -2.07
C LEU A 150 -11.68 -2.83 -2.07
N PHE A 151 -12.76 -3.39 -2.61
CA PHE A 151 -14.04 -2.68 -2.78
C PHE A 151 -15.24 -3.59 -2.50
N GLY A 152 -16.44 -3.03 -2.45
CA GLY A 152 -17.69 -3.75 -2.19
C GLY A 152 -18.53 -3.09 -1.11
N SER A 153 -19.77 -3.53 -0.91
CA SER A 153 -20.69 -2.91 0.05
C SER A 153 -20.21 -2.98 1.51
N ARG A 154 -19.32 -3.92 1.85
CA ARG A 154 -18.69 -4.00 3.18
C ARG A 154 -17.49 -3.05 3.36
N ASN A 155 -16.91 -2.54 2.27
CA ASN A 155 -15.91 -1.48 2.28
C ASN A 155 -16.52 -0.21 1.66
N ALA A 156 -17.50 0.36 2.35
CA ALA A 156 -18.28 1.47 1.82
C ALA A 156 -17.46 2.77 1.71
N HIS A 157 -17.44 3.34 0.51
CA HIS A 157 -16.94 4.69 0.22
C HIS A 157 -18.09 5.54 -0.35
N LEU A 158 -17.95 6.14 -1.53
CA LEU A 158 -18.98 6.93 -2.20
C LEU A 158 -19.85 6.08 -3.12
N MET A 159 -19.27 5.07 -3.77
CA MET A 159 -19.99 4.17 -4.66
C MET A 159 -20.66 3.02 -3.89
N LEU A 160 -21.88 2.70 -4.29
CA LEU A 160 -22.60 1.53 -3.80
C LEU A 160 -22.35 0.36 -4.74
N TYR A 161 -21.89 -0.76 -4.17
CA TYR A 161 -21.60 -1.99 -4.90
C TYR A 161 -22.57 -3.08 -4.48
N ASP A 162 -23.10 -3.84 -5.45
CA ASP A 162 -23.86 -5.06 -5.16
C ASP A 162 -22.95 -6.18 -4.63
N THR A 163 -21.68 -6.19 -5.06
CA THR A 163 -20.68 -7.14 -4.60
C THR A 163 -20.35 -6.88 -3.12
N PRO A 164 -20.47 -7.89 -2.23
CA PRO A 164 -20.20 -7.69 -0.80
C PRO A 164 -18.78 -7.23 -0.51
N LEU A 165 -17.80 -7.87 -1.16
CA LEU A 165 -16.38 -7.60 -1.02
C LEU A 165 -15.64 -8.25 -2.18
N ASP A 166 -14.73 -7.54 -2.83
CA ASP A 166 -13.83 -8.06 -3.86
C ASP A 166 -12.54 -7.23 -3.95
N GLY A 167 -11.58 -7.71 -4.74
CA GLY A 167 -10.30 -7.05 -4.98
C GLY A 167 -9.93 -7.00 -6.46
N ALA A 168 -9.46 -5.86 -6.94
CA ALA A 168 -8.98 -5.68 -8.31
C ALA A 168 -7.54 -5.16 -8.32
N LEU A 169 -6.70 -5.67 -9.23
CA LEU A 169 -5.35 -5.14 -9.45
C LEU A 169 -5.44 -3.82 -10.24
N LEU A 170 -4.62 -2.82 -9.85
CA LEU A 170 -4.53 -1.50 -10.46
C LEU A 170 -3.31 -1.35 -11.38
#